data_AF-A0A6J3KLE0-F1
#
_entry.id   AF-A0A6J3KLE0-F1
#
_cell.length_a   1.000
_cell.length_b   1.000
_cell.length_c   1.000
_cell.angle_alpha   90.00
_cell.angle_beta   90.00
_cell.angle_gamma   90.00
#
_symmetry.space_group_name_H-M   'P 1'
#
loop_
_entity.id
_entity.type
_entity.pdbx_description
1 polymer ?
#
loop_
_entity_poly.entity_id
_entity_poly.type
_entity_poly.pdbx_seq_one_letter_code
_entity_poly.pdbx_strand_id
1 'polypeptide(L)'
;MSRNEFVEILKFIRFDKKDDRSQRLKNDKFALISTVWDKFIENSQNCYKPGANITIDKQLSQPKSDAGKSEKDLPETVEFYNKTKFGVNIARQMTTKYSVKLGSKRWPLQVFFNILDLAGINAWILYKETTGEHISRKDFMFQLAEKLVADNEKSRIEQRASEIQSTSKNSPYSRKWCQIEYCNNNKTTTICNLRKKYVCGKCTQKKLYVCKKCDE
;
A
#
# COMPACT_ATOMS: atom_id res chain seq x y z
N MET A 1 -7.69 1.80 0.49
CA MET A 1 -7.33 1.08 -0.76
C MET A 1 -7.91 -0.33 -0.68
N SER A 2 -8.43 -0.90 -1.76
CA SER A 2 -8.89 -2.28 -1.77
C SER A 2 -7.71 -3.26 -1.83
N ARG A 3 -7.93 -4.51 -1.39
CA ARG A 3 -6.91 -5.57 -1.42
C ARG A 3 -6.39 -5.84 -2.84
N ASN A 4 -7.29 -5.82 -3.83
CA ASN A 4 -6.94 -6.08 -5.23
C ASN A 4 -6.07 -4.96 -5.81
N GLU A 5 -6.45 -3.70 -5.59
CA GLU A 5 -5.62 -2.55 -5.98
C GLU A 5 -4.22 -2.63 -5.38
N PHE A 6 -4.11 -2.98 -4.09
CA PHE A 6 -2.83 -3.12 -3.42
C PHE A 6 -1.94 -4.20 -4.07
N VAL A 7 -2.50 -5.39 -4.33
CA VAL A 7 -1.78 -6.50 -4.96
C VAL A 7 -1.37 -6.15 -6.39
N GLU A 8 -2.23 -5.45 -7.14
CA GLU A 8 -1.89 -4.97 -8.48
C GLU A 8 -0.72 -3.98 -8.45
N ILE A 9 -0.76 -2.96 -7.58
CA ILE A 9 0.33 -2.00 -7.42
C ILE A 9 1.64 -2.73 -7.14
N LEU A 10 1.64 -3.67 -6.18
CA LEU A 10 2.82 -4.45 -5.83
C LEU A 10 3.43 -5.13 -7.06
N LYS A 11 2.63 -5.71 -7.98
CA LYS A 11 3.12 -6.37 -9.19
C LYS A 11 3.94 -5.43 -10.09
N PHE A 12 3.56 -4.16 -10.16
CA PHE A 12 4.15 -3.19 -11.07
C PHE A 12 5.26 -2.32 -10.47
N ILE A 13 5.45 -2.31 -9.14
CA ILE A 13 6.58 -1.61 -8.51
C ILE A 13 7.92 -2.06 -9.12
N ARG A 14 8.71 -1.09 -9.58
CA ARG A 14 10.09 -1.21 -10.10
C ARG A 14 10.92 -0.05 -9.55
N PHE A 15 12.21 -0.24 -9.38
CA PHE A 15 13.12 0.75 -8.79
C PHE A 15 14.21 1.20 -9.76
N ASP A 16 14.06 0.85 -11.04
CA ASP A 16 15.02 1.09 -12.10
C ASP A 16 14.32 1.47 -13.40
N LYS A 17 15.08 2.06 -14.34
CA LYS A 17 14.59 2.35 -15.69
C LYS A 17 14.86 1.13 -16.58
N LYS A 18 13.90 0.78 -17.42
CA LYS A 18 14.06 -0.40 -18.30
C LYS A 18 15.14 -0.17 -19.36
N ASP A 19 15.29 1.08 -19.81
CA ASP A 19 16.11 1.45 -20.96
C ASP A 19 17.62 1.28 -20.70
N ASP A 20 18.09 1.59 -19.47
CA ASP A 20 19.49 1.49 -19.08
C ASP A 20 19.83 0.19 -18.33
N ARG A 21 18.81 -0.58 -17.92
CA ARG A 21 18.96 -1.82 -17.12
C ARG A 21 20.02 -2.77 -17.68
N SER A 22 19.95 -3.07 -18.99
CA SER A 22 20.85 -4.03 -19.63
C SER A 22 22.32 -3.59 -19.57
N GLN A 23 22.57 -2.28 -19.65
CA GLN A 23 23.92 -1.73 -19.53
C GLN A 23 24.37 -1.74 -18.07
N ARG A 24 23.51 -1.31 -17.13
CA ARG A 24 23.82 -1.29 -15.70
C ARG A 24 24.14 -2.66 -15.14
N LEU A 25 23.39 -3.68 -15.54
CA LEU A 25 23.61 -5.07 -15.08
C LEU A 25 24.97 -5.66 -15.50
N LYS A 26 25.64 -5.08 -16.52
CA LYS A 26 27.01 -5.50 -16.89
C LYS A 26 28.02 -5.15 -15.80
N ASN A 27 27.81 -4.02 -15.11
CA ASN A 27 28.75 -3.47 -14.14
C ASN A 27 28.27 -3.66 -12.70
N ASP A 28 26.95 -3.67 -12.48
CA ASP A 28 26.30 -3.73 -11.17
C ASP A 28 25.22 -4.81 -11.16
N LYS A 29 25.50 -5.95 -10.50
CA LYS A 29 24.52 -7.03 -10.33
C LYS A 29 23.33 -6.63 -9.45
N PHE A 30 23.45 -5.53 -8.69
CA PHE A 30 22.43 -4.97 -7.81
C PHE A 30 21.65 -3.80 -8.46
N ALA A 31 21.87 -3.55 -9.76
CA ALA A 31 21.33 -2.41 -10.51
C ALA A 31 19.81 -2.21 -10.43
N LEU A 32 19.05 -3.28 -10.20
CA LEU A 32 17.58 -3.23 -10.13
C LEU A 32 17.05 -2.44 -8.93
N ILE A 33 17.89 -2.15 -7.93
CA ILE A 33 17.51 -1.33 -6.76
C ILE A 33 18.67 -0.50 -6.18
N SER A 34 19.89 -0.60 -6.72
CA SER A 34 21.07 0.07 -6.16
C SER A 34 20.86 1.56 -5.92
N THR A 35 20.23 2.27 -6.84
CA THR A 35 19.96 3.72 -6.69
C THR A 35 19.09 4.05 -5.46
N VAL A 36 18.11 3.20 -5.12
CA VAL A 36 17.27 3.41 -3.93
C VAL A 36 18.05 3.04 -2.67
N TRP A 37 18.85 1.97 -2.73
CA TRP A 37 19.71 1.54 -1.64
C TRP A 37 20.76 2.60 -1.29
N ASP A 38 21.48 3.12 -2.27
CA ASP A 38 22.55 4.10 -2.07
C ASP A 38 22.00 5.38 -1.43
N LYS A 39 20.86 5.87 -1.91
CA LYS A 39 20.16 7.01 -1.29
C LYS A 39 19.73 6.73 0.14
N PHE A 40 19.28 5.51 0.44
CA PHE A 40 18.91 5.13 1.80
C PHE A 40 20.13 5.11 2.73
N ILE A 41 21.26 4.56 2.29
CA ILE A 41 22.51 4.53 3.05
C ILE A 41 23.04 5.94 3.28
N GLU A 42 23.11 6.76 2.23
CA GLU A 42 23.53 8.16 2.31
C GLU A 42 22.68 8.94 3.33
N ASN A 43 21.35 8.85 3.23
CA ASN A 43 20.45 9.50 4.18
C ASN A 43 20.66 8.98 5.61
N SER A 44 20.85 7.68 5.78
CA SER A 44 21.06 7.08 7.11
C SER A 44 22.37 7.59 7.77
N GLN A 45 23.43 7.74 6.99
CA GLN A 45 24.72 8.28 7.45
C GLN A 45 24.65 9.77 7.77
N ASN A 46 23.88 10.53 6.99
CA ASN A 46 23.72 11.98 7.20
C ASN A 46 22.84 12.31 8.42
N CYS A 47 21.87 11.46 8.75
CA CYS A 47 20.90 11.70 9.82
C CYS A 47 21.41 11.34 11.22
N TYR A 48 22.50 10.58 11.36
CA TYR A 48 22.93 10.08 12.67
C TYR A 48 24.45 10.00 12.79
N LYS A 49 24.98 10.55 13.89
CA LYS A 49 26.39 10.40 14.27
C LYS A 49 26.52 9.24 15.26
N PRO A 50 27.24 8.16 14.91
CA PRO A 50 27.44 7.03 15.81
C PRO A 50 28.12 7.45 17.11
N GLY A 51 27.79 6.76 18.20
CA GLY A 51 28.53 6.88 19.46
C GLY A 51 29.89 6.17 19.40
N ALA A 52 30.60 6.15 20.53
CA ALA A 52 31.95 5.60 20.62
C ALA A 52 32.06 4.10 20.26
N ASN A 53 30.98 3.33 20.41
CA ASN A 53 30.96 1.89 20.20
C ASN A 53 30.10 1.54 18.98
N ILE A 54 30.71 0.89 17.99
CA ILE A 54 30.05 0.44 16.75
C ILE A 54 30.29 -1.07 16.61
N THR A 55 29.23 -1.82 16.34
CA THR A 55 29.30 -3.27 16.12
C THR A 55 29.06 -3.58 14.64
N ILE A 56 29.96 -4.36 14.04
CA ILE A 56 29.85 -4.83 12.65
C ILE A 56 29.65 -6.34 12.68
N ASP A 57 28.56 -6.84 12.08
CA ASP A 57 28.27 -8.28 11.97
C ASP A 57 27.44 -8.53 10.70
N LYS A 58 27.40 -9.79 10.26
CA LYS A 58 26.55 -10.23 9.16
C LYS A 58 25.13 -10.48 9.67
N GLN A 59 24.14 -10.01 8.93
CA GLN A 59 22.74 -10.35 9.16
C GLN A 59 22.43 -11.76 8.61
N LEU A 60 23.07 -12.79 9.18
CA LEU A 60 22.76 -14.21 8.96
C LEU A 60 22.49 -14.86 10.32
N SER A 61 21.59 -15.85 10.35
CA SER A 61 21.26 -16.59 11.56
C SER A 61 22.50 -17.30 12.10
N GLN A 62 23.08 -16.77 13.18
CA GLN A 62 24.12 -17.49 13.93
C GLN A 62 23.49 -18.69 14.67
N PRO A 63 24.23 -19.81 14.80
CA PRO A 63 23.84 -20.88 15.70
C PRO A 63 23.79 -20.32 17.12
N LYS A 64 22.84 -20.80 17.92
CA LYS A 64 22.87 -20.57 19.37
C LYS A 64 24.17 -21.19 19.89
N SER A 65 25.17 -20.37 20.21
CA SER A 65 26.23 -20.85 21.08
C SER A 65 25.63 -20.90 22.48
N ASP A 66 25.33 -22.11 22.95
CA ASP A 66 25.02 -22.37 24.35
C ASP A 66 26.25 -21.99 25.18
N ALA A 67 26.30 -20.74 25.65
CA ALA A 67 27.27 -20.29 26.63
C ALA A 67 26.72 -20.58 28.02
N GLY A 68 26.66 -21.87 28.37
CA GLY A 68 26.60 -22.26 29.77
C GLY A 68 27.97 -22.06 30.39
N LYS A 69 28.26 -20.88 30.94
CA LYS A 69 29.33 -20.71 31.94
C LYS A 69 28.92 -19.70 33.00
N SER A 70 29.06 -20.15 34.24
CA SER A 70 28.81 -19.45 35.49
C SER A 70 29.51 -18.10 35.55
N GLU A 71 28.73 -17.10 35.94
CA GLU A 71 29.11 -15.75 36.32
C GLU A 71 30.08 -15.80 37.52
N LYS A 72 31.39 -15.79 37.27
CA LYS A 72 32.47 -15.38 38.18
C LYS A 72 33.81 -15.36 37.40
N ASP A 73 34.44 -14.19 37.38
CA ASP A 73 35.79 -13.86 36.87
C ASP A 73 36.02 -13.92 35.35
N LEU A 74 35.20 -13.19 34.58
CA LEU A 74 35.58 -12.85 33.20
C LEU A 74 36.52 -11.63 33.19
N PRO A 75 37.57 -11.61 32.35
CA PRO A 75 38.36 -10.41 32.12
C PRO A 75 37.48 -9.26 31.63
N GLU A 76 37.80 -8.02 32.05
CA GLU A 76 37.07 -6.80 31.67
C GLU A 76 36.86 -6.69 30.15
N THR A 77 37.88 -7.05 29.36
CA THR A 77 37.81 -7.09 27.90
C THR A 77 36.71 -8.03 27.37
N VAL A 78 36.53 -9.19 28.02
CA VAL A 78 35.52 -10.18 27.62
C VAL A 78 34.14 -9.73 28.07
N GLU A 79 34.02 -9.09 29.23
CA GLU A 79 32.77 -8.50 29.70
C GLU A 79 32.31 -7.36 28.77
N PHE A 80 33.22 -6.44 28.41
CA PHE A 80 32.97 -5.35 27.47
C PHE A 80 32.56 -5.86 26.08
N TYR A 81 33.27 -6.88 25.57
CA TYR A 81 32.89 -7.53 24.30
C TYR A 81 31.50 -8.17 24.39
N ASN A 82 31.21 -8.91 25.45
CA ASN A 82 29.90 -9.53 25.64
C ASN A 82 28.76 -8.49 25.74
N LYS A 83 29.01 -7.32 26.33
CA LYS A 83 28.04 -6.22 26.39
C LYS A 83 27.74 -5.60 25.01
N THR A 84 28.74 -5.52 24.12
CA THR A 84 28.65 -4.74 22.86
C THR A 84 28.42 -5.59 21.59
N LYS A 85 28.80 -6.87 21.60
CA LYS A 85 28.74 -7.76 20.42
C LYS A 85 27.33 -8.02 19.87
N PHE A 86 26.28 -7.72 20.65
CA PHE A 86 24.90 -8.05 20.28
C PHE A 86 24.16 -6.94 19.52
N GLY A 87 24.78 -5.78 19.24
CA GLY A 87 24.11 -4.64 18.60
C GLY A 87 23.35 -5.00 17.30
N VAL A 88 24.02 -5.68 16.38
CA VAL A 88 23.40 -6.14 15.11
C VAL A 88 22.32 -7.19 15.35
N ASN A 89 22.50 -8.05 16.37
CA ASN A 89 21.49 -9.04 16.76
C ASN A 89 20.22 -8.41 17.31
N ILE A 90 20.34 -7.36 18.10
CA ILE A 90 19.19 -6.61 18.63
C ILE A 90 18.46 -5.92 17.47
N ALA A 91 19.19 -5.24 16.57
CA ALA A 91 18.60 -4.63 15.37
C ALA A 91 17.83 -5.64 14.51
N ARG A 92 18.40 -6.84 14.30
CA ARG A 92 17.73 -7.94 13.60
C ARG A 92 16.45 -8.39 14.30
N GLN A 93 16.48 -8.60 15.62
CA GLN A 93 15.29 -8.97 16.40
C GLN A 93 14.20 -7.90 16.29
N MET A 94 14.60 -6.62 16.27
CA MET A 94 13.69 -5.51 16.03
C MET A 94 13.06 -5.61 14.63
N THR A 95 13.83 -5.86 13.57
CA THR A 95 13.27 -6.03 12.21
C THR A 95 12.18 -7.10 12.18
N THR A 96 12.37 -8.24 12.86
CA THR A 96 11.42 -9.37 12.80
C THR A 96 10.06 -9.08 13.47
N LYS A 97 10.02 -8.34 14.58
CA LYS A 97 8.78 -8.17 15.38
C LYS A 97 7.66 -7.39 14.66
N TYR A 98 8.01 -6.46 13.78
CA TYR A 98 7.05 -5.62 13.04
C TYR A 98 7.48 -5.49 11.58
N SER A 99 7.79 -6.62 10.95
CA SER A 99 8.27 -6.62 9.56
C SER A 99 7.14 -6.35 8.58
N VAL A 100 7.40 -5.49 7.58
CA VAL A 100 6.47 -5.24 6.46
C VAL A 100 6.69 -6.19 5.28
N LYS A 101 7.54 -7.20 5.44
CA LYS A 101 7.89 -8.14 4.38
C LYS A 101 6.67 -8.94 3.93
N LEU A 102 6.46 -8.94 2.62
CA LEU A 102 5.47 -9.78 1.96
C LEU A 102 6.16 -10.85 1.12
N GLY A 103 5.52 -12.01 0.98
CA GLY A 103 5.98 -13.08 0.11
C GLY A 103 6.02 -12.60 -1.35
N SER A 104 7.22 -12.53 -1.92
CA SER A 104 7.44 -12.13 -3.31
C SER A 104 8.64 -12.86 -3.89
N LYS A 105 8.49 -13.37 -5.11
CA LYS A 105 9.56 -14.02 -5.88
C LYS A 105 10.53 -13.01 -6.54
N ARG A 106 10.23 -11.70 -6.46
CA ARG A 106 11.10 -10.64 -6.99
C ARG A 106 12.03 -10.15 -5.88
N TRP A 107 13.31 -10.52 -5.98
CA TRP A 107 14.33 -10.15 -4.99
C TRP A 107 14.47 -8.63 -4.75
N PRO A 108 14.34 -7.71 -5.74
CA PRO A 108 14.47 -6.28 -5.47
C PRO A 108 13.38 -5.77 -4.53
N LEU A 109 12.17 -6.34 -4.63
CA LEU A 109 11.08 -5.99 -3.73
C LEU A 109 11.34 -6.48 -2.30
N GLN A 110 12.01 -7.62 -2.11
CA GLN A 110 12.43 -8.09 -0.78
C GLN A 110 13.44 -7.14 -0.15
N VAL A 111 14.41 -6.65 -0.94
CA VAL A 111 15.35 -5.63 -0.48
C VAL A 111 14.61 -4.35 -0.10
N PHE A 112 13.65 -3.91 -0.89
CA PHE A 112 12.84 -2.74 -0.55
C PHE A 112 12.09 -2.89 0.78
N PHE A 113 11.48 -4.06 1.06
CA PHE A 113 10.87 -4.30 2.36
C PHE A 113 11.87 -4.27 3.51
N ASN A 114 13.10 -4.77 3.32
CA ASN A 114 14.16 -4.63 4.31
C ASN A 114 14.52 -3.16 4.56
N ILE A 115 14.60 -2.34 3.51
CA ILE A 115 14.83 -0.90 3.62
C ILE A 115 13.72 -0.25 4.45
N LEU A 116 12.45 -0.58 4.20
CA LEU A 116 11.33 -0.04 4.97
C LEU A 116 11.38 -0.44 6.45
N ASP A 117 11.72 -1.70 6.76
CA ASP A 117 11.86 -2.15 8.15
C ASP A 117 12.98 -1.38 8.87
N LEU A 118 14.13 -1.18 8.22
CA LEU A 118 15.25 -0.43 8.77
C LEU A 118 14.94 1.08 8.89
N ALA A 119 14.30 1.66 7.88
CA ALA A 119 13.88 3.06 7.90
C ALA A 119 12.91 3.34 9.05
N GLY A 120 11.95 2.44 9.31
CA GLY A 120 11.03 2.58 10.44
C GLY A 120 11.74 2.51 11.80
N ILE A 121 12.75 1.65 11.95
CA ILE A 121 13.58 1.59 13.16
C ILE A 121 14.42 2.86 13.31
N ASN A 122 15.11 3.28 12.25
CA ASN A 122 15.94 4.48 12.26
C ASN A 122 15.10 5.72 12.58
N ALA A 123 13.92 5.87 11.97
CA ALA A 123 13.02 6.98 12.24
C ALA A 123 12.53 7.00 13.70
N TRP A 124 12.24 5.83 14.28
CA TRP A 124 11.84 5.73 15.69
C TRP A 124 12.97 6.11 16.65
N ILE A 125 14.21 5.67 16.36
CA ILE A 125 15.38 6.06 17.14
C ILE A 125 15.57 7.58 17.07
N LEU A 126 15.57 8.14 15.85
CA LEU A 126 15.72 9.59 15.65
C LEU A 126 14.61 10.39 16.33
N TYR A 127 13.35 9.92 16.29
CA TYR A 127 12.24 10.58 16.98
C TYR A 127 12.52 10.71 18.48
N LYS A 128 12.93 9.60 19.13
CA LYS A 128 13.24 9.60 20.57
C LYS A 128 14.38 10.53 20.93
N GLU A 129 15.45 10.53 20.14
CA GLU A 129 16.62 11.38 20.38
C GLU A 129 16.31 12.86 20.18
N THR A 130 15.44 13.20 19.23
CA THR A 130 15.14 14.60 18.88
C THR A 130 14.05 15.22 19.75
N THR A 131 13.02 14.46 20.16
CA THR A 131 11.92 14.99 20.99
C THR A 131 12.13 14.73 22.48
N GLY A 132 12.98 13.78 22.85
CA GLY A 132 13.12 13.31 24.23
C GLY A 132 11.93 12.48 24.73
N GLU A 133 10.94 12.18 23.87
CA GLU A 133 9.75 11.44 24.28
C GLU A 133 9.97 9.92 24.32
N HIS A 134 9.47 9.29 25.37
CA HIS A 134 9.47 7.84 25.50
C HIS A 134 8.23 7.21 24.85
N ILE A 135 8.24 7.09 23.52
CA ILE A 135 7.20 6.38 22.77
C ILE A 135 7.55 4.90 22.54
N SER A 136 6.56 4.02 22.68
CA SER A 136 6.71 2.62 22.28
C SER A 136 6.86 2.52 20.76
N ARG A 137 7.62 1.53 20.28
CA ARG A 137 7.80 1.36 18.82
C ARG A 137 6.48 1.06 18.11
N LYS A 138 5.58 0.31 18.76
CA LYS A 138 4.26 -0.01 18.21
C LYS A 138 3.48 1.27 17.95
N ASP A 139 3.38 2.14 18.94
CA ASP A 139 2.58 3.36 18.85
C ASP A 139 3.18 4.34 17.84
N PHE A 140 4.52 4.44 17.79
CA PHE A 140 5.19 5.21 16.75
C PHE A 140 4.84 4.71 15.33
N MET A 141 4.87 3.40 15.11
CA MET A 141 4.52 2.81 13.80
C MET A 141 3.05 3.05 13.44
N PHE A 142 2.13 3.00 14.41
CA PHE A 142 0.72 3.34 14.17
C PHE A 142 0.56 4.81 13.76
N GLN A 143 1.14 5.74 14.51
CA GLN A 143 1.08 7.17 14.18
C GLN A 143 1.72 7.47 12.81
N LEU A 144 2.84 6.81 12.50
CA LEU A 144 3.50 6.95 11.20
C LEU A 144 2.58 6.45 10.07
N ALA A 145 1.93 5.30 10.25
CA ALA A 145 1.01 4.75 9.25
C ALA A 145 -0.20 5.67 9.02
N GLU A 146 -0.79 6.21 10.09
CA GLU A 146 -1.91 7.16 9.99
C GLU A 146 -1.51 8.42 9.21
N LYS A 147 -0.35 9.01 9.53
CA LYS A 147 0.16 10.20 8.83
C LYS A 147 0.43 9.94 7.35
N LEU A 148 1.02 8.79 7.00
CA LEU A 148 1.30 8.44 5.59
C LEU A 148 0.04 8.17 4.76
N VAL A 149 -1.02 7.66 5.40
CA VAL A 149 -2.30 7.38 4.72
C VAL A 149 -3.13 8.64 4.52
N ALA A 150 -3.05 9.60 5.44
CA ALA A 150 -3.90 10.79 5.48
C ALA A 150 -3.93 11.57 4.15
N ASP A 151 -2.78 11.79 3.52
CA ASP A 151 -2.71 12.59 2.27
C ASP A 151 -3.33 11.87 1.07
N ASN A 152 -3.14 10.55 1.00
CA ASN A 152 -3.74 9.73 -0.05
C ASN A 152 -5.25 9.59 0.15
N GLU A 153 -5.71 9.52 1.40
CA GLU A 153 -7.14 9.45 1.71
C GLU A 153 -7.87 10.73 1.30
N LYS A 154 -7.30 11.89 1.61
CA LYS A 154 -7.81 13.20 1.14
C LYS A 154 -7.94 13.24 -0.38
N SER A 155 -6.86 12.89 -1.09
CA SER A 155 -6.83 12.86 -2.56
C SER A 155 -7.91 11.93 -3.16
N ARG A 156 -8.13 10.76 -2.55
CA ARG A 156 -9.16 9.81 -3.02
C ARG A 156 -10.58 10.27 -2.70
N ILE A 157 -10.80 10.99 -1.61
CA ILE A 157 -12.10 11.59 -1.28
C ILE A 157 -12.43 12.68 -2.31
N GLU A 158 -11.47 13.53 -2.65
CA GLU A 158 -11.61 14.56 -3.69
C GLU A 158 -11.92 13.96 -5.07
N GLN A 159 -11.18 12.92 -5.47
CA GLN A 159 -11.42 12.21 -6.73
C GLN A 159 -12.82 11.58 -6.77
N ARG A 160 -13.24 10.88 -5.71
CA ARG A 160 -14.60 10.32 -5.62
C ARG A 160 -15.69 11.39 -5.64
N ALA A 161 -15.47 12.52 -4.98
CA ALA A 161 -16.40 13.64 -5.01
C ALA A 161 -16.56 14.20 -6.44
N SER A 162 -15.47 14.27 -7.21
CA SER A 162 -15.49 14.69 -8.62
C SER A 162 -16.17 13.65 -9.54
N GLU A 163 -15.96 12.35 -9.30
CA GLU A 163 -16.62 11.27 -10.05
C GLU A 163 -18.13 11.21 -9.79
N ILE A 164 -18.57 11.43 -8.54
CA ILE A 164 -19.99 11.53 -8.18
C ILE A 164 -20.66 12.73 -8.88
N GLN A 165 -19.96 13.85 -9.04
CA GLN A 165 -20.46 15.00 -9.80
C GLN A 165 -20.55 14.71 -11.30
N SER A 166 -19.59 13.99 -11.88
CA SER A 166 -19.60 13.60 -13.30
C SER A 166 -20.65 12.53 -13.66
N THR A 167 -21.01 11.65 -12.72
CA THR A 167 -22.04 10.60 -12.93
C THR A 167 -23.47 11.11 -12.73
N SER A 168 -23.66 12.31 -12.16
CA SER A 168 -24.96 12.96 -12.00
C SER A 168 -25.40 13.81 -13.21
N LYS A 169 -24.55 13.97 -14.24
CA LYS A 169 -24.88 14.72 -15.45
C LYS A 169 -24.68 13.87 -16.71
N ASN A 170 -25.81 13.34 -17.21
CA ASN A 170 -26.11 12.83 -18.57
C ASN A 170 -25.89 11.34 -18.90
N SER A 171 -26.96 10.56 -18.76
CA SER A 171 -27.54 9.88 -19.94
C SER A 171 -29.08 9.91 -19.85
N PRO A 172 -29.79 10.61 -20.76
CA PRO A 172 -31.26 10.62 -20.83
C PRO A 172 -31.89 9.27 -21.21
N TYR A 173 -31.10 8.22 -21.45
CA TYR A 173 -31.55 6.97 -22.07
C TYR A 173 -31.50 5.76 -21.12
N SER A 174 -31.72 5.97 -19.82
CA SER A 174 -31.95 4.88 -18.86
C SER A 174 -33.35 4.28 -19.09
N ARG A 175 -33.44 3.24 -19.94
CA ARG A 175 -34.70 2.48 -20.13
C ARG A 175 -35.12 1.84 -18.79
N LYS A 176 -36.31 2.17 -18.29
CA LYS A 176 -36.89 1.64 -17.05
C LYS A 176 -37.63 0.33 -17.32
N TRP A 177 -37.86 -0.49 -16.30
CA TRP A 177 -38.64 -1.73 -16.44
C TRP A 177 -40.13 -1.45 -16.54
N CYS A 178 -40.85 -2.27 -17.31
CA CYS A 178 -42.31 -2.24 -17.42
C CYS A 178 -42.97 -2.50 -16.06
N GLN A 179 -43.92 -1.66 -15.66
CA GLN A 179 -44.52 -1.64 -14.32
C GLN A 179 -45.94 -2.22 -14.23
N ILE A 180 -46.36 -2.94 -15.27
CA ILE A 180 -47.73 -3.47 -15.36
C ILE A 180 -47.79 -5.00 -15.42
N GLU A 181 -46.65 -5.68 -15.22
CA GLU A 181 -46.51 -7.13 -14.97
C GLU A 181 -47.11 -8.10 -16.01
N TYR A 182 -47.74 -7.61 -17.07
CA TYR A 182 -48.18 -8.40 -18.24
C TYR A 182 -47.03 -8.90 -19.14
N CYS A 183 -45.77 -8.63 -18.76
CA CYS A 183 -44.59 -9.08 -19.47
C CYS A 183 -43.47 -9.45 -18.50
N ASN A 184 -42.50 -10.23 -18.97
CA ASN A 184 -41.29 -10.58 -18.21
C ASN A 184 -40.32 -9.38 -18.10
N ASN A 185 -40.74 -8.29 -17.46
CA ASN A 185 -39.90 -7.13 -17.10
C ASN A 185 -39.13 -6.49 -18.27
N ASN A 186 -39.79 -6.33 -19.41
CA ASN A 186 -39.19 -5.68 -20.58
C ASN A 186 -38.80 -4.22 -20.28
N LYS A 187 -37.65 -3.79 -20.82
CA LYS A 187 -37.18 -2.40 -20.71
C LYS A 187 -37.94 -1.47 -21.67
N THR A 188 -38.34 -0.29 -21.19
CA THR A 188 -39.11 0.70 -21.94
C THR A 188 -38.72 2.13 -21.57
N THR A 189 -38.98 3.07 -22.48
CA THR A 189 -38.94 4.52 -22.25
C THR A 189 -40.35 5.13 -22.32
N THR A 190 -41.34 4.35 -22.73
CA THR A 190 -42.70 4.83 -22.99
C THR A 190 -43.50 4.89 -21.69
N ILE A 191 -44.18 6.01 -21.48
CA ILE A 191 -45.03 6.26 -20.31
C ILE A 191 -46.49 6.24 -20.76
N CYS A 192 -47.33 5.47 -20.06
CA CYS A 192 -48.76 5.46 -20.29
C CYS A 192 -49.36 6.83 -19.96
N ASN A 193 -50.06 7.46 -20.91
CA ASN A 193 -50.60 8.81 -20.68
C ASN A 193 -51.70 8.82 -19.59
N LEU A 194 -52.45 7.73 -19.46
CA LEU A 194 -53.55 7.59 -18.49
C LEU A 194 -53.10 7.28 -17.07
N ARG A 195 -52.08 6.41 -16.91
CA ARG A 195 -51.65 5.94 -15.58
C ARG A 195 -50.25 6.37 -15.17
N LYS A 196 -49.55 7.13 -16.02
CA LYS A 196 -48.16 7.62 -15.83
C LYS A 196 -47.13 6.54 -15.43
N LYS A 197 -47.43 5.27 -15.70
CA LYS A 197 -46.53 4.13 -15.50
C LYS A 197 -45.68 3.86 -16.74
N TYR A 198 -44.49 3.31 -16.56
CA TYR A 198 -43.64 2.83 -17.65
C TYR A 198 -44.19 1.54 -18.25
N VAL A 199 -44.47 1.53 -19.55
CA VAL A 199 -45.11 0.42 -20.24
C VAL A 199 -44.34 0.06 -21.52
N CYS A 200 -44.04 -1.22 -21.73
CA CYS A 200 -43.34 -1.67 -22.94
C CYS A 200 -44.29 -1.78 -24.15
N GLY A 201 -43.73 -1.83 -25.36
CA GLY A 201 -44.52 -1.90 -26.60
C GLY A 201 -45.49 -3.08 -26.67
N LYS A 202 -45.17 -4.23 -26.05
CA LYS A 202 -46.08 -5.39 -25.97
C LYS A 202 -47.31 -5.15 -25.11
N CYS A 203 -47.18 -4.28 -24.10
CA CYS A 203 -48.27 -3.99 -23.18
C CYS A 203 -48.93 -2.64 -23.48
N THR A 204 -48.64 -2.03 -24.64
CA THR A 204 -49.23 -0.77 -25.10
C THR A 204 -50.17 -1.05 -26.26
N GLN A 205 -51.41 -0.57 -26.19
CA GLN A 205 -52.37 -0.61 -27.31
C GLN A 205 -52.56 0.80 -27.88
N LYS A 206 -52.36 0.98 -29.19
CA LYS A 206 -52.68 2.24 -29.87
C LYS A 206 -54.19 2.31 -30.08
N LYS A 207 -54.86 3.32 -29.51
CA LYS A 207 -56.23 3.69 -29.88
C LYS A 207 -56.16 4.80 -30.92
N LEU A 208 -56.53 4.50 -32.16
CA LEU A 208 -56.75 5.50 -33.20
C LEU A 208 -58.24 5.87 -33.18
N TYR A 209 -58.56 7.15 -33.07
CA TYR A 209 -59.92 7.65 -33.25
C TYR A 209 -59.98 8.35 -34.61
N VAL A 210 -60.75 7.81 -35.53
CA VAL A 210 -60.93 8.35 -36.88
C VAL A 210 -62.30 9.05 -36.94
N CYS A 211 -62.37 10.20 -37.61
CA CYS A 211 -63.60 10.97 -37.72
C CYS A 211 -64.61 10.30 -38.66
N LYS A 212 -65.93 10.49 -38.47
CA LYS A 212 -66.96 9.91 -39.38
C LYS A 212 -66.86 10.37 -40.85
N LYS A 213 -66.09 11.42 -41.16
CA LYS A 213 -65.84 11.93 -42.53
C LYS A 213 -64.51 11.45 -43.13
N CYS A 214 -63.81 10.57 -42.44
CA CYS A 214 -62.43 10.19 -42.76
C CYS A 214 -62.32 8.72 -43.24
N ASP A 215 -63.44 8.09 -43.61
CA ASP A 215 -63.56 6.68 -44.05
C ASP A 215 -64.35 6.58 -45.39
N GLU A 216 -64.31 7.64 -46.21
CA GLU A 216 -64.73 7.66 -47.62
C GLU A 216 -63.51 7.89 -48.53
#